data_AF-A0A1G3P1X5-F1
#
_entry.id   AF-A0A1G3P1X5-F1
#
_cell.length_a   1.000
_cell.length_b   1.000
_cell.length_c   1.000
_cell.angle_alpha   90.00
_cell.angle_beta   90.00
_cell.angle_gamma   90.00
#
_symmetry.space_group_name_H-M   'P 1'
#
loop_
_entity.id
_entity.type
_entity.pdbx_description
1 polymer ?
#
loop_
_entity_poly.entity_id
_entity_poly.type
_entity_poly.pdbx_seq_one_letter_code
_entity_poly.pdbx_strand_id
1 'polypeptide(L)'
;MNNKLDLLFRQRPMMKDWYNSKKSLAEYSKSVLSDINCFESEGILSSAITRKAGEILKDRINTGLLNQQLRSVPLISTADHHGLLHYKLLYNSNIILSEVMRFCSMPYSVVLSTGNIPLNNQSYPRGFYFKNAKFNFFPAKYGEQPVGLFTNKIKHTRFNEIIVSYDKNIELSKEEISFLYYLFDHLLPEDSVYNLCSTFSEQITLLNFDLWKFFFDENIRDSIPGLIYLETTSLVREIMINELQKESSLLSLILLDKQTRDIFIEEFHNINGCWGDEFGSYFFWGVSDNKKLQRLEVMDNALSGKDIIIEMTAENIINAIRTKTIFPTLFLSFYIVTFLEDITCFGGFNQIEYLTHMKQAYIRVFERIDRPEMVQRLRRKKTDALICGMIPLQYNSSIDMLWHFNSKNGIFNGNLKGGLTNRDLFSVNSQSIGNMVRGGVESMLENIT
;
A
#
# COMPACT_ATOMS: atom_id res chain seq x y z
N MET A 1 -13.55 1.68 29.02
CA MET A 1 -13.17 2.33 27.74
C MET A 1 -11.98 3.28 27.93
N ASN A 2 -12.04 4.25 28.86
CA ASN A 2 -10.96 5.22 29.09
C ASN A 2 -9.57 4.60 29.35
N ASN A 3 -9.46 3.58 30.21
CA ASN A 3 -8.17 2.91 30.44
C ASN A 3 -7.58 2.22 29.20
N LYS A 4 -8.42 1.69 28.29
CA LYS A 4 -7.95 1.06 27.04
C LYS A 4 -7.48 2.11 26.02
N LEU A 5 -8.20 3.24 25.95
CA LEU A 5 -7.87 4.37 25.09
C LEU A 5 -6.53 5.01 25.51
N ASP A 6 -6.34 5.22 26.81
CA ASP A 6 -5.09 5.75 27.35
C ASP A 6 -3.90 4.83 27.08
N LEU A 7 -4.08 3.51 27.22
CA LEU A 7 -3.05 2.53 26.87
C LEU A 7 -2.70 2.60 25.39
N LEU A 8 -3.71 2.65 24.52
CA LEU A 8 -3.53 2.75 23.07
C LEU A 8 -2.73 3.99 22.68
N PHE A 9 -3.06 5.17 23.24
CA PHE A 9 -2.35 6.41 22.93
C PHE A 9 -0.96 6.51 23.56
N ARG A 10 -0.69 5.80 24.66
CA ARG A 10 0.68 5.65 25.15
C ARG A 10 1.55 4.87 24.18
N GLN A 11 0.98 3.86 23.51
CA GLN A 11 1.66 3.07 22.49
C GLN A 11 1.68 3.76 21.12
N ARG A 12 0.75 4.70 20.88
CA ARG A 12 0.54 5.38 19.60
C ARG A 12 0.30 6.89 19.80
N PRO A 13 1.36 7.63 20.19
CA PRO A 13 1.24 9.05 20.47
C PRO A 13 0.86 9.88 19.24
N MET A 14 1.36 9.57 18.04
CA MET A 14 1.04 10.34 16.82
C MET A 14 -0.45 10.21 16.47
N MET A 15 -1.03 9.03 16.68
CA MET A 15 -2.46 8.80 16.48
C MET A 15 -3.34 9.65 17.41
N LYS A 16 -2.86 9.97 18.63
CA LYS A 16 -3.60 10.81 19.60
C LYS A 16 -3.82 12.22 19.06
N ASP A 17 -2.84 12.78 18.37
CA ASP A 17 -2.94 14.12 17.78
C ASP A 17 -4.02 14.15 16.70
N TRP A 18 -4.06 13.11 15.86
CA TRP A 18 -5.09 12.96 14.83
C TRP A 18 -6.49 12.71 15.43
N TYR A 19 -6.59 11.90 16.47
CA TYR A 19 -7.85 11.64 17.19
C TYR A 19 -8.50 12.91 17.75
N ASN A 20 -7.69 13.87 18.16
CA ASN A 20 -8.14 15.15 18.71
C ASN A 20 -8.29 16.26 17.65
N SER A 21 -7.92 15.99 16.40
CA SER A 21 -7.95 16.98 15.33
C SER A 21 -9.37 17.45 15.03
N LYS A 22 -9.55 18.78 15.02
CA LYS A 22 -10.79 19.43 14.59
C LYS A 22 -10.77 19.84 13.12
N LYS A 23 -9.63 19.69 12.44
CA LYS A 23 -9.50 20.02 11.02
C LYS A 23 -10.44 19.15 10.22
N SER A 24 -11.21 19.77 9.33
CA SER A 24 -11.89 19.09 8.24
C SER A 24 -10.89 18.39 7.31
N LEU A 25 -11.33 17.43 6.51
CA LEU A 25 -10.48 16.83 5.49
C LEU A 25 -9.93 17.88 4.52
N ALA A 26 -10.74 18.86 4.09
CA ALA A 26 -10.27 19.93 3.23
C ALA A 26 -9.13 20.79 3.86
N GLU A 27 -9.25 21.12 5.16
CA GLU A 27 -8.20 21.83 5.89
C GLU A 27 -6.96 20.97 6.09
N TYR A 28 -7.15 19.67 6.32
CA TYR A 28 -6.05 18.72 6.41
C TYR A 28 -5.28 18.63 5.09
N SER A 29 -5.97 18.43 3.96
CA SER A 29 -5.39 18.41 2.61
C SER A 29 -4.54 19.65 2.35
N LYS A 30 -5.07 20.84 2.67
CA LYS A 30 -4.32 22.11 2.58
C LYS A 30 -3.06 22.11 3.43
N SER A 31 -3.15 21.64 4.68
CA SER A 31 -2.00 21.62 5.59
C SER A 31 -0.94 20.59 5.20
N VAL A 32 -1.32 19.46 4.60
CA VAL A 32 -0.33 18.52 4.09
C VAL A 32 0.43 19.16 2.94
N LEU A 33 -0.26 19.86 2.04
CA LEU A 33 0.34 20.53 0.90
C LEU A 33 1.29 21.67 1.28
N SER A 34 0.93 22.48 2.28
CA SER A 34 1.80 23.55 2.76
C SER A 34 3.12 23.03 3.34
N ASP A 35 3.11 21.78 3.83
CA ASP A 35 4.24 21.14 4.46
C ASP A 35 5.07 20.30 3.48
N ILE A 36 4.64 20.18 2.21
CA ILE A 36 5.42 19.48 1.20
C ILE A 36 6.63 20.34 0.88
N ASN A 37 7.81 19.80 1.20
CA ASN A 37 9.04 20.38 0.74
C ASN A 37 9.36 19.83 -0.65
N CYS A 38 9.33 20.70 -1.66
CA CYS A 38 9.82 20.38 -2.99
C CYS A 38 11.32 20.66 -3.04
N PHE A 39 12.14 19.65 -2.70
CA PHE A 39 13.57 19.70 -2.96
C PHE A 39 13.86 19.17 -4.35
N GLU A 40 14.94 19.65 -4.96
CA GLU A 40 15.50 18.98 -6.14
C GLU A 40 15.89 17.55 -5.75
N SER A 41 15.24 16.59 -6.38
CA SER A 41 15.46 15.16 -6.21
C SER A 41 15.84 14.59 -7.58
N GLU A 42 16.68 13.56 -7.57
CA GLU A 42 17.07 12.84 -8.79
C GLU A 42 15.86 12.22 -9.52
N GLY A 43 14.73 12.05 -8.81
CA GLY A 43 13.49 11.50 -9.33
C GLY A 43 13.59 10.00 -9.56
N ILE A 44 14.39 9.29 -8.76
CA ILE A 44 14.60 7.84 -8.86
C ILE A 44 13.26 7.12 -8.66
N LEU A 45 12.55 7.42 -7.58
CA LEU A 45 11.27 6.80 -7.27
C LEU A 45 10.19 7.26 -8.26
N SER A 46 10.13 8.56 -8.59
CA SER A 46 9.12 9.07 -9.52
C SER A 46 9.27 8.47 -10.92
N SER A 47 10.50 8.29 -11.39
CA SER A 47 10.80 7.67 -12.69
C SER A 47 10.45 6.19 -12.69
N ALA A 48 10.78 5.48 -11.60
CA ALA A 48 10.43 4.06 -11.46
C ALA A 48 8.91 3.85 -11.41
N ILE A 49 8.18 4.66 -10.64
CA ILE A 49 6.71 4.65 -10.59
C ILE A 49 6.14 4.90 -11.98
N THR A 50 6.61 5.95 -12.66
CA THR A 50 6.11 6.35 -13.97
C THR A 50 6.31 5.25 -15.01
N ARG A 51 7.51 4.66 -15.05
CA ARG A 51 7.82 3.57 -15.97
C ARG A 51 6.97 2.34 -15.68
N LYS A 52 6.90 1.89 -14.42
CA LYS A 52 6.14 0.69 -14.05
C LYS A 52 4.64 0.87 -14.30
N ALA A 53 4.09 2.04 -13.99
CA ALA A 53 2.71 2.38 -14.31
C ALA A 53 2.46 2.39 -15.82
N GLY A 54 3.38 2.98 -16.61
CA GLY A 54 3.28 3.00 -18.08
C GLY A 54 3.34 1.62 -18.71
N GLU A 55 4.19 0.72 -18.20
CA GLU A 55 4.28 -0.67 -18.65
C GLU A 55 2.95 -1.44 -18.47
N ILE A 56 2.30 -1.25 -17.32
CA ILE A 56 1.08 -1.99 -16.96
C ILE A 56 -0.18 -1.34 -17.56
N LEU A 57 -0.34 -0.04 -17.34
CA LEU A 57 -1.58 0.71 -17.64
C LEU A 57 -1.59 1.23 -19.08
N LYS A 58 -0.42 1.34 -19.73
CA LYS A 58 -0.28 1.76 -21.14
C LYS A 58 -1.01 3.07 -21.41
N ASP A 59 -1.84 3.11 -22.45
CA ASP A 59 -2.57 4.31 -22.91
C ASP A 59 -3.67 4.78 -21.95
N ARG A 60 -3.91 4.07 -20.84
CA ARG A 60 -4.86 4.51 -19.80
C ARG A 60 -4.37 5.71 -19.00
N ILE A 61 -3.06 5.94 -19.01
CA ILE A 61 -2.44 7.06 -18.29
C ILE A 61 -1.54 7.87 -19.21
N ASN A 62 -1.40 9.14 -18.89
CA ASN A 62 -0.37 10.00 -19.43
C ASN A 62 0.85 9.98 -18.49
N THR A 63 1.89 9.24 -18.87
CA THR A 63 3.12 9.07 -18.08
C THR A 63 3.90 10.38 -17.91
N GLY A 64 3.82 11.29 -18.88
CA GLY A 64 4.43 12.63 -18.77
C GLY A 64 3.78 13.45 -17.66
N LEU A 65 2.45 13.48 -17.62
CA LEU A 65 1.68 14.16 -16.56
C LEU A 65 1.91 13.49 -15.19
N LEU A 66 2.00 12.17 -15.14
CA LEU A 66 2.30 11.44 -13.89
C LEU A 66 3.67 11.83 -13.33
N ASN A 67 4.72 11.81 -14.16
CA ASN A 67 6.06 12.19 -13.71
C ASN A 67 6.12 13.66 -13.28
N GLN A 68 5.45 14.56 -14.02
CA GLN A 68 5.34 15.96 -13.63
C GLN A 68 4.65 16.11 -12.28
N GLN A 69 3.52 15.43 -12.07
CA GLN A 69 2.78 15.42 -10.81
C GLN A 69 3.66 14.94 -9.66
N LEU A 70 4.35 13.80 -9.80
CA LEU A 70 5.16 13.24 -8.72
C LEU A 70 6.35 14.13 -8.34
N ARG A 71 6.82 14.98 -9.27
CA ARG A 71 7.89 15.96 -9.01
C ARG A 71 7.36 17.25 -8.36
N SER A 72 6.16 17.70 -8.74
CA SER A 72 5.57 18.94 -8.20
C SER A 72 4.84 18.73 -6.88
N VAL A 73 4.19 17.58 -6.72
CA VAL A 73 3.42 17.17 -5.54
C VAL A 73 3.86 15.75 -5.19
N PRO A 74 5.03 15.58 -4.52
CA PRO A 74 5.60 14.28 -4.15
C PRO A 74 4.82 13.62 -3.00
N LEU A 75 3.55 13.30 -3.25
CA LEU A 75 2.62 12.63 -2.35
C LEU A 75 2.19 11.29 -2.94
N ILE A 76 2.29 10.25 -2.12
CA ILE A 76 1.78 8.91 -2.43
C ILE A 76 1.12 8.31 -1.19
N SER A 77 0.28 7.30 -1.36
CA SER A 77 -0.19 6.46 -0.26
C SER A 77 0.58 5.14 -0.21
N THR A 78 0.86 4.66 0.99
CA THR A 78 1.47 3.35 1.26
C THR A 78 0.71 2.56 2.33
N ALA A 79 -0.51 3.00 2.65
CA ALA A 79 -1.34 2.41 3.70
C ALA A 79 -1.88 1.01 3.37
N ASP A 80 -1.93 0.66 2.09
CA ASP A 80 -2.67 -0.48 1.59
C ASP A 80 -1.76 -1.72 1.42
N HIS A 81 -2.33 -2.92 1.59
CA HIS A 81 -1.69 -4.13 1.06
C HIS A 81 -2.08 -4.35 -0.41
N HIS A 82 -1.27 -5.08 -1.17
CA HIS A 82 -1.56 -5.28 -2.58
C HIS A 82 -2.64 -6.35 -2.77
N GLY A 83 -3.74 -5.99 -3.43
CA GLY A 83 -4.83 -6.89 -3.80
C GLY A 83 -6.03 -6.12 -4.37
N LEU A 84 -7.12 -6.83 -4.64
CA LEU A 84 -8.32 -6.26 -5.26
C LEU A 84 -9.00 -5.30 -4.30
N LEU A 85 -9.39 -4.10 -4.76
CA LEU A 85 -10.15 -3.14 -3.97
C LEU A 85 -11.62 -3.56 -3.88
N HIS A 86 -11.94 -4.32 -2.84
CA HIS A 86 -13.29 -4.86 -2.62
C HIS A 86 -13.82 -4.62 -1.19
N TYR A 87 -12.97 -4.16 -0.27
CA TYR A 87 -13.35 -4.02 1.14
C TYR A 87 -13.34 -2.55 1.58
N LYS A 88 -14.34 -2.18 2.40
CA LYS A 88 -14.62 -0.78 2.77
C LYS A 88 -13.48 -0.03 3.40
N LEU A 89 -12.68 -0.69 4.21
CA LEU A 89 -11.53 -0.07 4.86
C LEU A 89 -10.50 0.39 3.81
N LEU A 90 -10.42 -0.32 2.68
CA LEU A 90 -9.38 -0.13 1.67
C LEU A 90 -9.78 0.89 0.60
N TYR A 91 -11.04 0.91 0.15
CA TYR A 91 -11.44 1.92 -0.83
C TYR A 91 -11.64 3.30 -0.20
N ASN A 92 -11.94 3.39 1.11
CA ASN A 92 -12.14 4.67 1.80
C ASN A 92 -10.84 5.49 1.92
N SER A 93 -9.69 4.86 2.22
CA SER A 93 -8.39 5.56 2.18
C SER A 93 -8.11 6.14 0.80
N ASN A 94 -8.44 5.38 -0.25
CA ASN A 94 -8.22 5.80 -1.63
C ASN A 94 -9.18 6.92 -2.09
N ILE A 95 -10.41 6.97 -1.57
CA ILE A 95 -11.34 8.08 -1.82
C ILE A 95 -10.81 9.37 -1.19
N ILE A 96 -10.30 9.30 0.04
CA ILE A 96 -9.66 10.45 0.69
C ILE A 96 -8.46 10.93 -0.11
N LEU A 97 -7.60 10.01 -0.57
CA LEU A 97 -6.45 10.35 -1.40
C LEU A 97 -6.90 11.08 -2.66
N SER A 98 -7.96 10.59 -3.29
CA SER A 98 -8.55 11.20 -4.47
C SER A 98 -9.03 12.63 -4.21
N GLU A 99 -9.70 12.89 -3.09
CA GLU A 99 -10.12 14.24 -2.72
C GLU A 99 -8.91 15.16 -2.43
N VAL A 100 -7.84 14.65 -1.82
CA VAL A 100 -6.57 15.41 -1.68
C VAL A 100 -6.02 15.75 -3.07
N MET A 101 -5.97 14.79 -4.00
CA MET A 101 -5.45 15.02 -5.35
C MET A 101 -6.33 15.99 -6.16
N ARG A 102 -7.66 15.92 -6.03
CA ARG A 102 -8.59 16.89 -6.63
C ARG A 102 -8.34 18.30 -6.12
N PHE A 103 -8.10 18.44 -4.82
CA PHE A 103 -7.75 19.73 -4.24
C PHE A 103 -6.44 20.29 -4.83
N CYS A 104 -5.51 19.41 -5.22
CA CYS A 104 -4.26 19.78 -5.87
C CYS A 104 -4.37 19.96 -7.39
N SER A 105 -5.54 19.73 -7.99
CA SER A 105 -5.72 19.62 -9.44
C SER A 105 -4.78 18.57 -10.09
N MET A 106 -4.52 17.47 -9.37
CA MET A 106 -3.65 16.40 -9.82
C MET A 106 -4.45 15.26 -10.46
N PRO A 107 -4.03 14.75 -11.64
CA PRO A 107 -4.81 13.77 -12.40
C PRO A 107 -4.79 12.35 -11.82
N TYR A 108 -3.85 12.01 -10.94
CA TYR A 108 -3.70 10.64 -10.43
C TYR A 108 -3.66 10.58 -8.90
N SER A 109 -4.21 9.51 -8.34
CA SER A 109 -3.97 9.06 -6.97
C SER A 109 -2.99 7.90 -7.03
N VAL A 110 -1.79 8.05 -6.46
CA VAL A 110 -0.74 7.02 -6.52
C VAL A 110 -0.65 6.28 -5.20
N VAL A 111 -0.81 4.96 -5.27
CA VAL A 111 -0.73 4.05 -4.13
C VAL A 111 0.37 3.03 -4.40
N LEU A 112 1.38 2.99 -3.53
CA LEU A 112 2.33 1.89 -3.47
C LEU A 112 1.90 0.96 -2.34
N SER A 113 1.19 -0.08 -2.74
CA SER A 113 0.63 -1.07 -1.83
C SER A 113 1.61 -2.21 -1.57
N THR A 114 1.66 -2.74 -0.35
CA THR A 114 2.68 -3.73 0.04
C THR A 114 2.37 -5.13 -0.47
N GLY A 115 3.31 -5.75 -1.20
CA GLY A 115 3.20 -7.14 -1.64
C GLY A 115 3.91 -8.15 -0.73
N ASN A 116 4.47 -7.72 0.41
CA ASN A 116 5.12 -8.61 1.38
C ASN A 116 4.12 -9.44 2.19
N ILE A 117 2.82 -9.19 2.03
CA ILE A 117 1.76 -9.92 2.72
C ILE A 117 1.45 -11.25 2.05
N PRO A 118 1.11 -12.30 2.83
CA PRO A 118 0.69 -13.57 2.27
C PRO A 118 -0.68 -13.47 1.59
N LEU A 119 -0.92 -14.28 0.56
CA LEU A 119 -2.18 -14.38 -0.17
C LEU A 119 -3.41 -14.75 0.71
N ASN A 120 -3.22 -15.30 1.90
CA ASN A 120 -4.29 -15.58 2.86
C ASN A 120 -4.55 -14.43 3.85
N ASN A 121 -3.90 -13.28 3.68
CA ASN A 121 -4.13 -12.09 4.50
C ASN A 121 -5.63 -11.72 4.54
N GLN A 122 -6.10 -11.28 5.69
CA GLN A 122 -7.51 -10.99 5.90
C GLN A 122 -7.97 -9.73 5.16
N SER A 123 -7.12 -8.71 5.07
CA SER A 123 -7.44 -7.44 4.41
C SER A 123 -7.49 -7.58 2.89
N TYR A 124 -6.59 -8.40 2.33
CA TYR A 124 -6.53 -8.68 0.90
C TYR A 124 -6.41 -10.18 0.69
N PRO A 125 -7.53 -10.92 0.79
CA PRO A 125 -7.52 -12.33 0.46
C PRO A 125 -7.10 -12.54 -0.99
N ARG A 126 -6.71 -13.78 -1.30
CA ARG A 126 -6.46 -14.36 -2.64
C ARG A 126 -7.68 -14.36 -3.57
N GLY A 127 -8.45 -13.29 -3.58
CA GLY A 127 -9.78 -13.20 -4.11
C GLY A 127 -10.52 -11.96 -3.60
N PHE A 128 -11.83 -12.06 -3.47
CA PHE A 128 -12.68 -10.97 -3.00
C PHE A 128 -13.83 -11.48 -2.14
N TYR A 129 -14.41 -10.58 -1.37
CA TYR A 129 -15.70 -10.79 -0.73
C TYR A 129 -16.80 -10.18 -1.56
N PHE A 130 -17.92 -10.91 -1.65
CA PHE A 130 -19.17 -10.38 -2.19
C PHE A 130 -20.29 -10.89 -1.28
N LYS A 131 -21.02 -9.98 -0.64
CA LYS A 131 -21.85 -10.30 0.54
C LYS A 131 -21.03 -11.07 1.58
N ASN A 132 -21.58 -12.16 2.11
CA ASN A 132 -20.96 -12.99 3.14
C ASN A 132 -20.05 -14.09 2.59
N ALA A 133 -19.81 -14.07 1.29
CA ALA A 133 -19.08 -15.09 0.57
C ALA A 133 -17.67 -14.63 0.22
N LYS A 134 -16.71 -15.53 0.39
CA LYS A 134 -15.33 -15.33 -0.05
C LYS A 134 -15.05 -16.10 -1.34
N PHE A 135 -14.86 -15.39 -2.44
CA PHE A 135 -14.51 -15.94 -3.75
C PHE A 135 -12.98 -15.97 -3.85
N ASN A 136 -12.37 -17.15 -4.04
CA ASN A 136 -10.91 -17.27 -4.14
C ASN A 136 -10.45 -17.52 -5.58
N PHE A 137 -9.57 -16.66 -6.10
CA PHE A 137 -8.90 -16.83 -7.38
C PHE A 137 -7.97 -18.05 -7.39
N PHE A 138 -7.30 -18.30 -6.26
CA PHE A 138 -6.25 -19.31 -6.16
C PHE A 138 -6.52 -20.35 -5.06
N PRO A 139 -6.06 -21.60 -5.25
CA PRO A 139 -6.13 -22.65 -4.22
C PRO A 139 -5.45 -22.27 -2.90
N ALA A 140 -5.92 -22.86 -1.79
CA ALA A 140 -5.43 -22.58 -0.44
C ALA A 140 -3.92 -22.86 -0.25
N LYS A 141 -3.34 -23.81 -1.01
CA LYS A 141 -1.91 -24.16 -0.93
C LYS A 141 -0.96 -22.98 -1.23
N TYR A 142 -1.43 -21.96 -1.95
CA TYR A 142 -0.66 -20.75 -2.22
C TYR A 142 -0.80 -19.69 -1.13
N GLY A 143 -1.65 -19.92 -0.12
CA GLY A 143 -2.08 -18.90 0.83
C GLY A 143 -0.94 -18.23 1.60
N GLU A 144 0.14 -18.94 1.90
CA GLU A 144 1.27 -18.37 2.65
C GLU A 144 2.31 -17.69 1.76
N GLN A 145 2.15 -17.73 0.44
CA GLN A 145 3.07 -17.06 -0.47
C GLN A 145 2.80 -15.54 -0.48
N PRO A 146 3.84 -14.70 -0.39
CA PRO A 146 3.70 -13.26 -0.53
C PRO A 146 3.20 -12.87 -1.92
N VAL A 147 2.33 -11.86 -1.97
CA VAL A 147 1.75 -11.35 -3.23
C VAL A 147 2.84 -10.92 -4.22
N GLY A 148 3.87 -10.20 -3.77
CA GLY A 148 4.97 -9.72 -4.63
C GLY A 148 5.91 -10.83 -5.14
N LEU A 149 5.83 -12.04 -4.58
CA LEU A 149 6.53 -13.23 -5.07
C LEU A 149 5.66 -14.10 -5.98
N PHE A 150 4.35 -13.88 -5.98
CA PHE A 150 3.40 -14.73 -6.65
C PHE A 150 3.29 -14.40 -8.14
N THR A 151 3.64 -15.37 -8.99
CA THR A 151 3.70 -15.18 -10.45
C THR A 151 2.51 -15.76 -11.20
N ASN A 152 1.63 -16.52 -10.53
CA ASN A 152 0.45 -17.04 -11.21
C ASN A 152 -0.50 -15.89 -11.56
N LYS A 153 -1.32 -16.14 -12.57
CA LYS A 153 -2.31 -15.18 -13.08
C LYS A 153 -3.71 -15.69 -12.79
N ILE A 154 -4.63 -14.77 -12.56
CA ILE A 154 -6.05 -15.09 -12.58
C ILE A 154 -6.42 -15.45 -14.02
N LYS A 155 -7.10 -16.57 -14.19
CA LYS A 155 -7.62 -17.03 -15.48
C LYS A 155 -9.09 -16.67 -15.58
N HIS A 156 -9.57 -16.17 -16.72
CA HIS A 156 -10.98 -15.82 -16.91
C HIS A 156 -11.91 -17.02 -16.65
N THR A 157 -11.58 -18.20 -17.20
CA THR A 157 -12.33 -19.45 -16.96
C THR A 157 -12.52 -19.80 -15.49
N ARG A 158 -11.58 -19.40 -14.63
CA ARG A 158 -11.65 -19.64 -13.20
C ARG A 158 -12.79 -18.84 -12.55
N PHE A 159 -13.15 -17.67 -13.06
CA PHE A 159 -14.26 -16.89 -12.52
C PHE A 159 -15.60 -17.57 -12.72
N ASN A 160 -15.84 -18.11 -13.92
CA ASN A 160 -17.05 -18.88 -14.22
C ASN A 160 -17.21 -20.07 -13.27
N GLU A 161 -16.12 -20.80 -13.03
CA GLU A 161 -16.10 -21.89 -12.06
C GLU A 161 -16.39 -21.42 -10.63
N ILE A 162 -15.81 -20.29 -10.21
CA ILE A 162 -16.04 -19.77 -8.87
C ILE A 162 -17.50 -19.33 -8.74
N ILE A 163 -18.08 -18.58 -9.69
CA ILE A 163 -19.48 -18.15 -9.61
C ILE A 163 -20.41 -19.36 -9.53
N VAL A 164 -20.26 -20.34 -10.43
CA VAL A 164 -21.09 -21.56 -10.46
C VAL A 164 -20.95 -22.38 -9.17
N SER A 165 -19.74 -22.50 -8.62
CA SER A 165 -19.52 -23.28 -7.40
C SER A 165 -20.07 -22.60 -6.15
N TYR A 166 -20.06 -21.26 -6.09
CA TYR A 166 -20.54 -20.51 -4.94
C TYR A 166 -22.06 -20.24 -4.98
N ASP A 167 -22.65 -20.09 -6.17
CA ASP A 167 -24.11 -19.98 -6.32
C ASP A 167 -24.84 -21.19 -5.71
N LYS A 168 -24.30 -22.38 -5.90
CA LYS A 168 -24.79 -23.63 -5.27
C LYS A 168 -24.78 -23.61 -3.74
N ASN A 169 -24.02 -22.72 -3.11
CA ASN A 169 -23.78 -22.69 -1.67
C ASN A 169 -24.37 -21.45 -0.96
N ILE A 170 -24.67 -20.36 -1.68
CA ILE A 170 -24.94 -19.03 -1.08
C ILE A 170 -26.21 -18.36 -1.64
N GLU A 171 -26.95 -19.01 -2.56
CA GLU A 171 -28.20 -18.51 -3.16
C GLU A 171 -28.06 -17.06 -3.67
N LEU A 172 -27.29 -16.86 -4.73
CA LEU A 172 -27.17 -15.54 -5.35
C LEU A 172 -28.42 -15.25 -6.20
N SER A 173 -28.88 -14.00 -6.21
CA SER A 173 -29.97 -13.60 -7.12
C SER A 173 -29.47 -13.58 -8.57
N LYS A 174 -30.41 -13.66 -9.54
CA LYS A 174 -30.07 -13.60 -10.96
C LYS A 174 -29.35 -12.29 -11.31
N GLU A 175 -29.80 -11.19 -10.71
CA GLU A 175 -29.23 -9.86 -10.91
C GLU A 175 -27.78 -9.80 -10.41
N GLU A 176 -27.47 -10.43 -9.27
CA GLU A 176 -26.12 -10.48 -8.71
C GLU A 176 -25.19 -11.35 -9.54
N ILE A 177 -25.67 -12.51 -10.00
CA ILE A 177 -24.92 -13.37 -10.92
C ILE A 177 -24.62 -12.60 -12.21
N SER A 178 -25.64 -11.96 -12.79
CA SER A 178 -25.48 -11.14 -14.00
C SER A 178 -24.51 -9.98 -13.79
N PHE A 179 -24.51 -9.34 -12.63
CA PHE A 179 -23.55 -8.30 -12.30
C PHE A 179 -22.13 -8.83 -12.17
N LEU A 180 -21.92 -9.97 -11.49
CA LEU A 180 -20.59 -10.58 -11.39
C LEU A 180 -20.07 -10.97 -12.78
N TYR A 181 -20.91 -11.57 -13.63
CA TYR A 181 -20.56 -11.83 -15.03
C TYR A 181 -20.23 -10.54 -15.78
N TYR A 182 -21.08 -9.52 -15.69
CA TYR A 182 -20.82 -8.23 -16.32
C TYR A 182 -19.46 -7.66 -15.89
N LEU A 183 -19.19 -7.65 -14.58
CA LEU A 183 -17.97 -7.12 -13.99
C LEU A 183 -16.75 -7.86 -14.55
N PHE A 184 -16.77 -9.19 -14.57
CA PHE A 184 -15.62 -9.97 -15.02
C PHE A 184 -15.48 -10.05 -16.54
N ASP A 185 -16.57 -10.02 -17.29
CA ASP A 185 -16.52 -9.99 -18.76
C ASP A 185 -16.06 -8.64 -19.28
N HIS A 186 -16.42 -7.53 -18.60
CA HIS A 186 -15.97 -6.19 -18.99
C HIS A 186 -14.57 -5.86 -18.46
N LEU A 187 -14.22 -6.33 -17.26
CA LEU A 187 -12.94 -5.99 -16.63
C LEU A 187 -11.87 -7.06 -16.78
N LEU A 188 -12.19 -8.28 -17.20
CA LEU A 188 -11.20 -9.33 -17.49
C LEU A 188 -11.50 -10.10 -18.79
N PRO A 189 -11.76 -9.46 -19.94
CA PRO A 189 -12.11 -10.20 -21.16
C PRO A 189 -11.04 -11.24 -21.52
N GLU A 190 -11.44 -12.40 -22.07
CA GLU A 190 -10.49 -13.46 -22.48
C GLU A 190 -9.44 -12.98 -23.51
N ASP A 191 -9.75 -11.96 -24.32
CA ASP A 191 -8.83 -11.39 -25.33
C ASP A 191 -8.19 -10.06 -24.89
N SER A 192 -8.18 -9.77 -23.60
CA SER A 192 -7.80 -8.44 -23.10
C SER A 192 -6.32 -8.26 -22.76
N VAL A 193 -5.93 -6.99 -22.60
CA VAL A 193 -4.63 -6.56 -22.07
C VAL A 193 -4.24 -7.25 -20.75
N TYR A 194 -5.19 -7.79 -20.00
CA TYR A 194 -4.95 -8.56 -18.77
C TYR A 194 -4.19 -9.86 -18.99
N ASN A 195 -4.30 -10.46 -20.19
CA ASN A 195 -3.49 -11.63 -20.54
C ASN A 195 -2.04 -11.27 -20.86
N LEU A 196 -1.77 -9.99 -21.19
CA LEU A 196 -0.42 -9.46 -21.38
C LEU A 196 0.29 -9.19 -20.05
N CYS A 197 -0.44 -9.12 -18.93
CA CYS A 197 0.17 -9.08 -17.60
C CYS A 197 0.94 -10.39 -17.34
N SER A 198 2.07 -10.26 -16.65
CA SER A 198 2.95 -11.38 -16.31
C SER A 198 2.64 -11.97 -14.92
N THR A 199 1.98 -11.21 -14.05
CA THR A 199 1.74 -11.60 -12.66
C THR A 199 0.34 -11.21 -12.17
N PHE A 200 -0.10 -11.82 -11.07
CA PHE A 200 -1.30 -11.43 -10.34
C PHE A 200 -1.28 -9.94 -9.96
N SER A 201 -0.15 -9.42 -9.48
CA SER A 201 -0.04 -8.02 -9.06
C SER A 201 -0.28 -7.03 -10.20
N GLU A 202 0.21 -7.34 -11.41
CA GLU A 202 -0.05 -6.51 -12.58
C GLU A 202 -1.52 -6.56 -13.00
N GLN A 203 -2.16 -7.73 -12.92
CA GLN A 203 -3.60 -7.84 -13.16
C GLN A 203 -4.41 -7.04 -12.14
N ILE A 204 -4.02 -7.06 -10.87
CA ILE A 204 -4.68 -6.30 -9.80
C ILE A 204 -4.50 -4.79 -9.99
N THR A 205 -3.31 -4.35 -10.38
CA THR A 205 -3.05 -2.94 -10.72
C THR A 205 -4.01 -2.45 -11.80
N LEU A 206 -4.14 -3.21 -12.89
CA LEU A 206 -5.00 -2.88 -14.01
C LEU A 206 -6.49 -2.97 -13.64
N LEU A 207 -6.87 -4.02 -12.91
CA LEU A 207 -8.23 -4.23 -12.42
C LEU A 207 -8.68 -3.09 -11.53
N ASN A 208 -7.86 -2.72 -10.55
CA ASN A 208 -8.19 -1.63 -9.63
C ASN A 208 -8.31 -0.30 -10.37
N PHE A 209 -7.49 -0.05 -11.40
CA PHE A 209 -7.59 1.15 -12.23
C PHE A 209 -8.94 1.23 -12.96
N ASP A 210 -9.33 0.14 -13.63
CA ASP A 210 -10.59 0.10 -14.39
C ASP A 210 -11.81 0.07 -13.44
N LEU A 211 -11.71 -0.63 -12.30
CA LEU A 211 -12.75 -0.67 -11.26
C LEU A 211 -13.01 0.68 -10.62
N TRP A 212 -11.97 1.48 -10.43
CA TRP A 212 -11.99 2.70 -9.62
C TRP A 212 -13.13 3.66 -10.00
N LYS A 213 -13.38 3.85 -11.29
CA LYS A 213 -14.43 4.76 -11.78
C LYS A 213 -15.83 4.33 -11.34
N PHE A 214 -16.06 3.04 -11.13
CA PHE A 214 -17.37 2.51 -10.74
C PHE A 214 -17.73 2.75 -9.28
N PHE A 215 -16.78 3.23 -8.46
CA PHE A 215 -17.05 3.70 -7.11
C PHE A 215 -17.81 5.04 -7.12
N PHE A 216 -17.85 5.73 -8.25
CA PHE A 216 -18.40 7.08 -8.40
C PHE A 216 -19.57 7.11 -9.39
N ASP A 217 -20.50 8.03 -9.14
CA ASP A 217 -21.62 8.32 -10.02
C ASP A 217 -21.14 8.72 -11.42
N GLU A 218 -21.86 8.29 -12.46
CA GLU A 218 -21.48 8.49 -13.86
C GLU A 218 -21.14 9.95 -14.18
N ASN A 219 -21.86 10.91 -13.60
CA ASN A 219 -21.70 12.33 -13.88
C ASN A 219 -20.40 12.94 -13.32
N ILE A 220 -19.70 12.24 -12.42
CA ILE A 220 -18.50 12.78 -11.78
C ILE A 220 -17.22 12.01 -12.11
N ARG A 221 -17.32 10.84 -12.77
CA ARG A 221 -16.19 9.93 -13.04
C ARG A 221 -14.99 10.61 -13.68
N ASP A 222 -15.23 11.48 -14.66
CA ASP A 222 -14.16 12.16 -15.39
C ASP A 222 -13.46 13.25 -14.57
N SER A 223 -14.08 13.69 -13.47
CA SER A 223 -13.50 14.64 -12.52
C SER A 223 -12.72 13.96 -11.38
N ILE A 224 -12.74 12.63 -11.32
CA ILE A 224 -12.05 11.84 -10.30
C ILE A 224 -10.65 11.46 -10.79
N PRO A 225 -9.59 11.75 -10.02
CA PRO A 225 -8.24 11.29 -10.31
C PRO A 225 -8.17 9.78 -10.51
N GLY A 226 -7.45 9.34 -11.55
CA GLY A 226 -7.24 7.92 -11.83
C GLY A 226 -6.41 7.26 -10.72
N LEU A 227 -6.76 6.04 -10.32
CA LEU A 227 -6.07 5.34 -9.24
C LEU A 227 -4.94 4.45 -9.79
N ILE A 228 -3.70 4.86 -9.58
CA ILE A 228 -2.51 4.08 -9.92
C ILE A 228 -2.12 3.26 -8.69
N TYR A 229 -2.34 1.95 -8.75
CA TYR A 229 -2.22 1.05 -7.61
C TYR A 229 -1.12 0.01 -7.82
N LEU A 230 0.12 0.35 -7.48
CA LEU A 230 1.30 -0.48 -7.76
C LEU A 230 1.67 -1.36 -6.56
N GLU A 231 2.21 -2.53 -6.86
CA GLU A 231 2.85 -3.40 -5.88
C GLU A 231 4.27 -2.87 -5.59
N THR A 232 4.53 -2.57 -4.32
CA THR A 232 5.73 -1.81 -3.91
C THR A 232 7.02 -2.61 -4.05
N THR A 233 6.99 -3.92 -3.79
CA THR A 233 8.22 -4.67 -3.61
C THR A 233 8.96 -4.91 -4.92
N SER A 234 8.24 -5.14 -6.02
CA SER A 234 8.84 -5.21 -7.35
C SER A 234 9.54 -3.90 -7.73
N LEU A 235 8.92 -2.76 -7.43
CA LEU A 235 9.48 -1.42 -7.63
C LEU A 235 10.74 -1.19 -6.80
N VAL A 236 10.67 -1.46 -5.50
CA VAL A 236 11.78 -1.28 -4.54
C VAL A 236 12.97 -2.16 -4.93
N ARG A 237 12.74 -3.42 -5.30
CA ARG A 237 13.82 -4.34 -5.71
C ARG A 237 14.61 -3.82 -6.91
N GLU A 238 13.92 -3.22 -7.89
CA GLU A 238 14.58 -2.67 -9.06
C GLU A 238 15.47 -1.48 -8.70
N ILE A 239 14.95 -0.54 -7.90
CA ILE A 239 15.71 0.62 -7.43
C ILE A 239 16.93 0.15 -6.62
N MET A 240 16.75 -0.83 -5.73
CA MET A 240 17.84 -1.38 -4.92
C MET A 240 18.96 -1.99 -5.75
N ILE A 241 18.64 -2.72 -6.82
CA ILE A 241 19.65 -3.29 -7.72
C ILE A 241 20.51 -2.18 -8.33
N ASN A 242 19.90 -1.07 -8.73
CA ASN A 242 20.61 0.05 -9.34
C ASN A 242 21.44 0.82 -8.29
N GLU A 243 20.91 1.04 -7.10
CA GLU A 243 21.60 1.73 -6.02
C GLU A 243 22.79 0.92 -5.49
N LEU A 244 22.69 -0.41 -5.41
CA LEU A 244 23.78 -1.28 -4.98
C LEU A 244 24.94 -1.38 -5.98
N GLN A 245 24.75 -0.93 -7.23
CA GLN A 245 25.86 -0.81 -8.19
C GLN A 245 26.73 0.42 -7.94
N LYS A 246 26.24 1.37 -7.14
CA LYS A 246 26.96 2.59 -6.79
C LYS A 246 27.56 2.41 -5.39
N GLU A 247 28.87 2.28 -5.29
CA GLU A 247 29.55 2.13 -3.99
C GLU A 247 29.28 3.31 -3.04
N SER A 248 29.12 4.51 -3.59
CA SER A 248 28.83 5.73 -2.84
C SER A 248 27.35 5.90 -2.48
N SER A 249 26.44 5.04 -2.94
CA SER A 249 25.04 5.16 -2.55
C SER A 249 24.88 4.89 -1.07
N LEU A 250 23.93 5.58 -0.45
CA LEU A 250 23.61 5.36 0.95
C LEU A 250 23.07 3.94 1.20
N LEU A 251 22.44 3.29 0.20
CA LEU A 251 22.04 1.89 0.31
C LEU A 251 23.26 0.97 0.42
N SER A 252 24.29 1.21 -0.40
CA SER A 252 25.55 0.48 -0.33
C SER A 252 26.25 0.70 1.01
N LEU A 253 26.24 1.92 1.56
CA LEU A 253 26.77 2.18 2.91
C LEU A 253 25.98 1.44 4.00
N ILE A 254 24.65 1.44 3.93
CA ILE A 254 23.79 0.73 4.90
C ILE A 254 24.07 -0.78 4.89
N LEU A 255 24.23 -1.37 3.70
CA LEU A 255 24.28 -2.82 3.55
C LEU A 255 25.70 -3.38 3.52
N LEU A 256 26.68 -2.68 2.97
CA LEU A 256 27.98 -3.26 2.64
C LEU A 256 29.10 -2.76 3.58
N ASP A 257 29.03 -1.50 4.02
CA ASP A 257 29.98 -0.99 5.01
C ASP A 257 29.64 -1.52 6.41
N LYS A 258 30.53 -2.36 6.97
CA LYS A 258 30.26 -3.04 8.23
C LYS A 258 30.03 -2.07 9.38
N GLN A 259 30.85 -1.03 9.49
CA GLN A 259 30.77 -0.08 10.61
C GLN A 259 29.44 0.68 10.58
N THR A 260 29.07 1.21 9.41
CA THR A 260 27.79 1.90 9.21
C THR A 260 26.62 0.94 9.44
N ARG A 261 26.69 -0.28 8.88
CA ARG A 261 25.65 -1.29 9.04
C ARG A 261 25.40 -1.66 10.50
N ASP A 262 26.45 -1.83 11.31
CA ASP A 262 26.33 -2.15 12.73
C ASP A 262 25.61 -1.02 13.50
N ILE A 263 25.88 0.24 13.14
CA ILE A 263 25.18 1.41 13.70
C ILE A 263 23.69 1.38 13.31
N PHE A 264 23.36 1.07 12.05
CA PHE A 264 21.96 0.88 11.63
C PHE A 264 21.28 -0.25 12.41
N ILE A 265 21.94 -1.40 12.56
CA ILE A 265 21.45 -2.54 13.33
C ILE A 265 21.08 -2.13 14.75
N GLU A 266 21.97 -1.41 15.43
CA GLU A 266 21.79 -0.94 16.80
C GLU A 266 20.62 0.07 16.90
N GLU A 267 20.64 1.12 16.08
CA GLU A 267 19.69 2.25 16.21
C GLU A 267 18.25 1.91 15.83
N PHE A 268 18.06 0.88 15.02
CA PHE A 268 16.74 0.40 14.57
C PHE A 268 16.23 -0.82 15.34
N HIS A 269 17.00 -1.32 16.31
CA HIS A 269 16.59 -2.41 17.16
C HIS A 269 15.33 -2.03 17.98
N ASN A 270 14.37 -2.95 18.05
CA ASN A 270 13.06 -2.79 18.69
C ASN A 270 12.13 -1.72 18.08
N ILE A 271 12.42 -1.23 16.87
CA ILE A 271 11.48 -0.40 16.12
C ILE A 271 10.51 -1.31 15.36
N ASN A 272 9.20 -1.10 15.56
CA ASN A 272 8.16 -1.82 14.82
C ASN A 272 8.37 -1.68 13.30
N GLY A 273 8.28 -2.78 12.57
CA GLY A 273 8.58 -2.80 11.14
C GLY A 273 10.06 -2.95 10.77
N CYS A 274 10.97 -2.89 11.75
CA CYS A 274 12.38 -3.23 11.59
C CYS A 274 12.66 -4.63 12.14
N TRP A 275 13.48 -4.73 13.19
CA TRP A 275 13.92 -5.98 13.81
C TRP A 275 14.02 -5.81 15.33
N GLY A 276 13.94 -6.93 16.04
CA GLY A 276 14.20 -7.05 17.47
C GLY A 276 14.61 -8.50 17.79
N ASP A 277 14.76 -8.85 19.06
CA ASP A 277 15.23 -10.19 19.44
C ASP A 277 14.27 -11.31 18.97
N GLU A 278 12.96 -11.07 19.02
CA GLU A 278 11.94 -12.08 18.72
C GLU A 278 11.11 -11.79 17.46
N PHE A 279 11.37 -10.68 16.75
CA PHE A 279 10.56 -10.27 15.61
C PHE A 279 11.36 -9.58 14.51
N GLY A 280 10.72 -9.48 13.34
CA GLY A 280 11.30 -8.81 12.18
C GLY A 280 12.45 -9.61 11.56
N SER A 281 13.17 -8.97 10.65
CA SER A 281 14.30 -9.56 9.95
C SER A 281 15.29 -8.47 9.60
N TYR A 282 16.57 -8.77 9.62
CA TYR A 282 17.59 -7.79 9.30
C TYR A 282 17.63 -7.53 7.81
N PHE A 283 17.26 -6.31 7.40
CA PHE A 283 17.30 -5.79 6.03
C PHE A 283 16.38 -6.52 5.02
N PHE A 284 16.46 -7.84 4.95
CA PHE A 284 15.72 -8.70 4.05
C PHE A 284 15.03 -9.86 4.78
N TRP A 285 13.93 -10.34 4.23
CA TRP A 285 13.38 -11.66 4.47
C TRP A 285 14.02 -12.67 3.52
N GLY A 286 14.33 -13.87 4.02
CA GLY A 286 14.71 -15.00 3.19
C GLY A 286 13.48 -15.66 2.59
N VAL A 287 13.62 -16.30 1.44
CA VAL A 287 12.53 -17.02 0.76
C VAL A 287 12.87 -18.50 0.72
N SER A 288 12.13 -19.30 1.48
CA SER A 288 12.23 -20.77 1.48
C SER A 288 11.79 -21.39 0.13
N ASP A 289 12.08 -22.67 -0.07
CA ASP A 289 11.67 -23.42 -1.27
C ASP A 289 10.15 -23.39 -1.52
N ASN A 290 9.37 -23.43 -0.43
CA ASN A 290 7.90 -23.31 -0.47
C ASN A 290 7.39 -21.87 -0.67
N LYS A 291 8.30 -20.93 -0.96
CA LYS A 291 8.05 -19.50 -1.16
C LYS A 291 7.44 -18.79 0.05
N LYS A 292 7.75 -19.28 1.26
CA LYS A 292 7.42 -18.62 2.53
C LYS A 292 8.58 -17.73 2.96
N LEU A 293 8.25 -16.59 3.56
CA LEU A 293 9.25 -15.71 4.15
C LEU A 293 9.81 -16.33 5.45
N GLN A 294 11.12 -16.22 5.63
CA GLN A 294 11.82 -16.60 6.85
C GLN A 294 12.73 -15.47 7.32
N ARG A 295 12.89 -15.36 8.64
CA ARG A 295 13.77 -14.38 9.26
C ARG A 295 15.23 -14.67 8.89
N LEU A 296 15.98 -13.60 8.65
CA LEU A 296 17.42 -13.57 8.47
C LEU A 296 18.04 -12.70 9.56
N GLU A 297 19.21 -13.12 10.01
CA GLU A 297 20.07 -12.42 10.95
C GLU A 297 21.37 -12.01 10.27
N VAL A 298 22.01 -10.96 10.79
CA VAL A 298 23.35 -10.60 10.36
C VAL A 298 24.33 -11.30 11.30
N MET A 299 25.10 -12.24 10.75
CA MET A 299 26.17 -12.93 11.45
C MET A 299 27.48 -12.69 10.70
N ASP A 300 28.49 -12.17 11.39
CA ASP A 300 29.75 -11.70 10.82
C ASP A 300 29.56 -10.66 9.70
N ASN A 301 29.57 -11.11 8.44
CA ASN A 301 29.35 -10.29 7.25
C ASN A 301 28.39 -10.99 6.28
N ALA A 302 27.42 -11.75 6.80
CA ALA A 302 26.43 -12.48 6.00
C ALA A 302 25.02 -12.34 6.58
N LEU A 303 24.02 -12.43 5.69
CA LEU A 303 22.64 -12.72 6.07
C LEU A 303 22.47 -14.23 6.21
N SER A 304 22.10 -14.66 7.41
CA SER A 304 21.96 -16.06 7.77
C SER A 304 20.55 -16.35 8.26
N GLY A 305 19.94 -17.39 7.71
CA GLY A 305 18.67 -17.97 8.16
C GLY A 305 18.78 -19.48 8.25
N LYS A 306 17.64 -20.16 8.37
CA LYS A 306 17.60 -21.62 8.55
C LYS A 306 18.33 -22.37 7.42
N ASP A 307 18.04 -22.00 6.17
CA ASP A 307 18.52 -22.69 4.97
C ASP A 307 19.15 -21.71 3.95
N ILE A 308 19.49 -20.49 4.39
CA ILE A 308 20.00 -19.41 3.54
C ILE A 308 21.21 -18.77 4.22
N ILE A 309 22.32 -18.65 3.48
CA ILE A 309 23.48 -17.87 3.89
C ILE A 309 23.92 -17.05 2.67
N ILE A 310 23.99 -15.73 2.81
CA ILE A 310 24.36 -14.80 1.74
C ILE A 310 25.36 -13.81 2.29
N GLU A 311 26.59 -13.83 1.78
CA GLU A 311 27.60 -12.84 2.13
C GLU A 311 27.16 -11.42 1.69
N MET A 312 27.42 -10.43 2.54
CA MET A 312 27.05 -9.02 2.34
C MET A 312 28.00 -8.32 1.36
N THR A 313 28.02 -8.79 0.11
CA THR A 313 28.67 -8.13 -1.02
C THR A 313 27.61 -7.61 -2.00
N ALA A 314 27.94 -6.56 -2.76
CA ALA A 314 27.02 -6.00 -3.75
C ALA A 314 26.54 -7.07 -4.74
N GLU A 315 27.46 -7.88 -5.27
CA GLU A 315 27.18 -8.95 -6.21
C GLU A 315 26.20 -9.99 -5.64
N ASN A 316 26.48 -10.50 -4.44
CA ASN A 316 25.68 -11.55 -3.82
C ASN A 316 24.27 -11.05 -3.46
N ILE A 317 24.17 -9.83 -2.92
CA ILE A 317 22.87 -9.23 -2.59
C ILE A 317 22.07 -8.93 -3.86
N ILE A 318 22.68 -8.36 -4.91
CA ILE A 318 22.02 -8.13 -6.19
C ILE A 318 21.54 -9.46 -6.80
N ASN A 319 22.37 -10.49 -6.79
CA ASN A 319 22.01 -11.80 -7.31
C ASN A 319 20.84 -12.42 -6.52
N ALA A 320 20.86 -12.31 -5.19
CA ALA A 320 19.80 -12.79 -4.32
C ALA A 320 18.47 -12.05 -4.54
N ILE A 321 18.52 -10.72 -4.75
CA ILE A 321 17.34 -9.93 -5.11
C ILE A 321 16.80 -10.36 -6.48
N ARG A 322 17.67 -10.56 -7.50
CA ARG A 322 17.27 -10.97 -8.86
C ARG A 322 16.62 -12.35 -8.88
N THR A 323 17.22 -13.32 -8.18
CA THR A 323 16.75 -14.71 -8.08
C THR A 323 15.59 -14.87 -7.10
N LYS A 324 15.18 -13.80 -6.40
CA LYS A 324 14.09 -13.78 -5.42
C LYS A 324 14.34 -14.75 -4.25
N THR A 325 15.60 -14.97 -3.88
CA THR A 325 15.96 -15.72 -2.66
C THR A 325 15.85 -14.83 -1.41
N ILE A 326 15.93 -13.51 -1.59
CA ILE A 326 15.64 -12.52 -0.56
C ILE A 326 14.63 -11.48 -1.03
N PHE A 327 13.96 -10.87 -0.05
CA PHE A 327 12.90 -9.90 -0.25
C PHE A 327 13.08 -8.72 0.73
N PRO A 328 12.98 -7.45 0.30
CA PRO A 328 13.22 -6.33 1.20
C PRO A 328 12.22 -6.31 2.37
N THR A 329 12.72 -6.00 3.56
CA THR A 329 11.88 -5.75 4.73
C THR A 329 11.18 -4.40 4.62
N LEU A 330 10.25 -4.13 5.54
CA LEU A 330 9.57 -2.84 5.61
C LEU A 330 10.56 -1.68 5.80
N PHE A 331 11.65 -1.89 6.55
CA PHE A 331 12.76 -0.95 6.68
C PHE A 331 13.34 -0.55 5.32
N LEU A 332 13.77 -1.51 4.48
CA LEU A 332 14.34 -1.19 3.17
C LEU A 332 13.30 -0.62 2.20
N SER A 333 12.05 -1.10 2.27
CA SER A 333 10.98 -0.54 1.46
C SER A 333 10.76 0.94 1.77
N PHE A 334 10.71 1.35 3.04
CA PHE A 334 10.55 2.77 3.39
C PHE A 334 11.83 3.58 3.32
N TYR A 335 13.00 2.95 3.41
CA TYR A 335 14.23 3.60 3.00
C TYR A 335 14.08 4.12 1.57
N ILE A 336 13.71 3.27 0.61
CA ILE A 336 13.53 3.67 -0.79
C ILE A 336 12.34 4.62 -0.97
N VAL A 337 11.19 4.30 -0.38
CA VAL A 337 9.93 4.99 -0.67
C VAL A 337 9.80 6.32 0.07
N THR A 338 10.40 6.45 1.25
CA THR A 338 10.25 7.63 2.12
C THR A 338 11.56 8.35 2.39
N PHE A 339 12.68 7.65 2.62
CA PHE A 339 13.90 8.31 3.11
C PHE A 339 14.95 8.59 2.03
N LEU A 340 14.90 7.89 0.89
CA LEU A 340 15.80 8.09 -0.24
C LEU A 340 15.54 9.43 -0.91
N GLU A 341 14.27 9.77 -1.14
CA GLU A 341 13.81 11.01 -1.78
C GLU A 341 12.76 11.74 -0.93
N ASP A 342 12.43 12.99 -1.27
CA ASP A 342 11.53 13.83 -0.47
C ASP A 342 10.03 13.60 -0.75
N ILE A 343 9.66 12.32 -0.90
CA ILE A 343 8.27 11.89 -1.08
C ILE A 343 7.57 11.67 0.26
N THR A 344 6.48 12.40 0.48
CA THR A 344 5.64 12.23 1.68
C THR A 344 4.68 11.08 1.45
N CYS A 345 4.70 10.13 2.39
CA CYS A 345 3.87 8.93 2.33
C CYS A 345 2.70 9.05 3.29
N PHE A 346 1.49 9.03 2.74
CA PHE A 346 0.28 8.81 3.52
C PHE A 346 0.23 7.36 4.01
N GLY A 347 0.04 7.19 5.31
CA GLY A 347 0.05 5.88 5.96
C GLY A 347 -1.18 5.60 6.81
N GLY A 348 -1.34 4.34 7.20
CA GLY A 348 -2.30 3.94 8.22
C GLY A 348 -1.80 4.22 9.65
N PHE A 349 -2.61 3.84 10.65
CA PHE A 349 -2.33 4.16 12.07
C PHE A 349 -0.99 3.62 12.59
N ASN A 350 -0.59 2.41 12.21
CA ASN A 350 0.71 1.87 12.61
C ASN A 350 1.86 2.58 11.91
N GLN A 351 1.64 2.99 10.66
CA GLN A 351 2.68 3.54 9.80
C GLN A 351 3.19 4.89 10.28
N ILE A 352 2.29 5.78 10.66
CA ILE A 352 2.68 7.10 11.17
C ILE A 352 3.56 6.99 12.42
N GLU A 353 3.37 5.94 13.23
CA GLU A 353 4.17 5.69 14.43
C GLU A 353 5.55 5.16 14.05
N TYR A 354 5.61 4.04 13.31
CA TYR A 354 6.91 3.45 13.01
C TYR A 354 7.77 4.31 12.07
N LEU A 355 7.19 5.04 11.11
CA LEU A 355 7.98 5.93 10.25
C LEU A 355 8.56 7.09 11.04
N THR A 356 7.85 7.58 12.05
CA THR A 356 8.34 8.63 12.93
C THR A 356 9.49 8.12 13.79
N HIS A 357 9.40 6.90 14.34
CA HIS A 357 10.51 6.28 15.05
C HIS A 357 11.71 5.98 14.14
N MET A 358 11.47 5.45 12.93
CA MET A 358 12.51 5.22 11.93
C MET A 358 13.22 6.53 11.56
N LYS A 359 12.50 7.64 11.38
CA LYS A 359 13.10 8.95 11.12
C LYS A 359 14.06 9.37 12.23
N GLN A 360 13.67 9.20 13.49
CA GLN A 360 14.54 9.54 14.63
C GLN A 360 15.77 8.64 14.67
N ALA A 361 15.63 7.35 14.38
CA ALA A 361 16.76 6.44 14.26
C ALA A 361 17.72 6.86 13.12
N TYR A 362 17.19 7.17 11.93
CA TYR A 362 18.01 7.70 10.83
C TYR A 362 18.78 8.95 11.23
N ILE A 363 18.15 9.90 11.93
CA ILE A 363 18.82 11.12 12.42
C ILE A 363 20.01 10.75 13.31
N ARG A 364 19.82 9.86 14.30
CA ARG A 364 20.90 9.43 15.20
C ARG A 364 22.03 8.72 14.45
N VAL A 365 21.68 7.85 13.49
CA VAL A 365 22.68 7.20 12.64
C VAL A 365 23.50 8.24 11.87
N PHE A 366 22.84 9.20 11.20
CA PHE A 366 23.54 10.20 10.40
C PHE A 366 24.34 11.20 11.22
N GLU A 367 23.96 11.45 12.47
CA GLU A 367 24.80 12.18 13.43
C GLU A 367 26.07 11.38 13.78
N ARG A 368 25.95 10.05 13.98
CA ARG A 368 27.09 9.17 14.31
C ARG A 368 28.06 8.95 13.16
N ILE A 369 27.60 8.99 11.91
CA ILE A 369 28.46 8.84 10.72
C ILE A 369 28.82 10.18 10.04
N ASP A 370 28.61 11.30 10.74
CA ASP A 370 28.94 12.67 10.32
C ASP A 370 28.37 13.06 8.94
N ARG A 371 27.04 12.93 8.79
CA ARG A 371 26.28 13.30 7.58
C ARG A 371 25.25 14.40 7.89
N PRO A 372 25.70 15.63 8.21
CA PRO A 372 24.83 16.72 8.66
C PRO A 372 23.79 17.15 7.62
N GLU A 373 24.08 17.00 6.32
CA GLU A 373 23.15 17.27 5.24
C GLU A 373 21.93 16.35 5.29
N MET A 374 22.13 15.07 5.61
CA MET A 374 21.07 14.08 5.75
C MET A 374 20.22 14.36 6.99
N VAL A 375 20.86 14.76 8.10
CA VAL A 375 20.17 15.16 9.34
C VAL A 375 19.23 16.34 9.09
N GLN A 376 19.71 17.40 8.42
CA GLN A 376 18.91 18.57 8.11
C GLN A 376 17.70 18.23 7.24
N ARG A 377 17.91 17.39 6.22
CA ARG A 377 16.85 16.91 5.34
C ARG A 377 15.79 16.12 6.11
N LEU A 378 16.20 15.17 6.95
CA LEU A 378 15.29 14.32 7.71
C LEU A 378 14.52 15.09 8.79
N ARG A 379 15.11 16.10 9.43
CA ARG A 379 14.40 16.92 10.43
C ARG A 379 13.16 17.62 9.84
N ARG A 380 13.18 17.91 8.53
CA ARG A 380 12.04 18.50 7.79
C ARG A 380 11.09 17.46 7.22
N LYS A 381 11.46 16.17 7.24
CA LYS A 381 10.67 15.09 6.65
C LYS A 381 9.42 14.81 7.46
N LYS A 382 8.27 14.88 6.79
CA LYS A 382 6.98 14.46 7.34
C LYS A 382 6.84 12.94 7.28
N THR A 383 6.49 12.33 8.42
CA THR A 383 6.37 10.87 8.60
C THR A 383 5.08 10.45 9.28
N ASP A 384 4.24 11.44 9.62
CA ASP A 384 3.00 11.29 10.37
C ASP A 384 1.77 11.61 9.51
N ALA A 385 1.94 11.74 8.19
CA ALA A 385 0.85 11.96 7.25
C ALA A 385 -0.09 10.75 7.27
N LEU A 386 -1.29 10.94 7.81
CA LEU A 386 -2.29 9.90 8.00
C LEU A 386 -3.28 9.89 6.84
N ILE A 387 -3.57 8.70 6.33
CA ILE A 387 -4.76 8.44 5.52
C ILE A 387 -5.52 7.33 6.23
N CYS A 388 -6.58 7.72 6.95
CA CYS A 388 -7.28 6.86 7.88
C CYS A 388 -7.94 5.70 7.13
N GLY A 389 -7.26 4.57 6.99
CA GLY A 389 -7.79 3.37 6.33
C GLY A 389 -8.92 2.66 7.08
N MET A 390 -9.52 3.26 8.11
CA MET A 390 -10.64 2.68 8.85
C MET A 390 -11.78 3.65 9.11
N ILE A 391 -12.07 4.56 8.18
CA ILE A 391 -13.28 5.37 8.31
C ILE A 391 -14.47 4.50 7.89
N PRO A 392 -15.46 4.25 8.76
CA PRO A 392 -16.76 3.79 8.29
C PRO A 392 -17.47 5.00 7.68
N LEU A 393 -17.13 5.35 6.45
CA LEU A 393 -17.94 6.30 5.70
C LEU A 393 -19.26 5.59 5.41
N GLN A 394 -20.33 6.06 6.06
CA GLN A 394 -21.69 5.66 5.72
C GLN A 394 -22.10 6.46 4.50
N TYR A 395 -22.17 5.78 3.36
CA TYR A 395 -22.66 6.38 2.13
C TYR A 395 -24.13 6.06 1.98
N ASN A 396 -24.95 7.06 1.65
CA ASN A 396 -26.31 6.83 1.17
C ASN A 396 -26.28 6.54 -0.34
N SER A 397 -25.29 5.77 -0.81
CA SER A 397 -25.03 5.53 -2.22
C SER A 397 -24.79 4.04 -2.51
N SER A 398 -24.88 3.67 -3.78
CA SER A 398 -24.75 2.28 -4.25
C SER A 398 -23.33 1.71 -4.17
N ILE A 399 -22.35 2.43 -3.63
CA ILE A 399 -20.96 1.95 -3.50
C ILE A 399 -20.87 0.71 -2.59
N ASP A 400 -21.72 0.63 -1.55
CA ASP A 400 -21.86 -0.55 -0.70
C ASP A 400 -22.46 -1.74 -1.49
N MET A 401 -23.06 -1.52 -2.66
CA MET A 401 -23.64 -2.59 -3.48
C MET A 401 -22.62 -3.29 -4.38
N LEU A 402 -21.41 -2.75 -4.57
CA LEU A 402 -20.36 -3.45 -5.34
C LEU A 402 -19.84 -4.69 -4.58
N TRP A 403 -19.79 -4.65 -3.24
CA TRP A 403 -19.09 -5.68 -2.45
C TRP A 403 -19.71 -6.06 -1.10
N HIS A 404 -20.74 -5.39 -0.58
CA HIS A 404 -20.97 -5.40 0.89
C HIS A 404 -21.69 -6.62 1.50
N PHE A 405 -21.12 -7.03 2.64
CA PHE A 405 -21.49 -8.04 3.65
C PHE A 405 -22.68 -7.61 4.56
N ASN A 406 -23.24 -6.40 4.38
CA ASN A 406 -24.16 -5.82 5.38
C ASN A 406 -25.14 -4.74 4.83
N SER A 407 -25.63 -4.89 3.59
CA SER A 407 -26.67 -3.97 3.08
C SER A 407 -28.01 -4.22 3.79
N LYS A 408 -28.24 -3.52 4.90
CA LYS A 408 -29.58 -3.45 5.52
C LYS A 408 -30.49 -2.41 4.84
N ASN A 409 -29.99 -1.63 3.87
CA ASN A 409 -30.66 -0.43 3.36
C ASN A 409 -30.84 -0.36 1.81
N GLY A 410 -31.04 -1.47 1.08
CA GLY A 410 -31.45 -1.33 -0.32
C GLY A 410 -31.53 -2.60 -1.17
N ILE A 411 -32.32 -2.51 -2.24
CA ILE A 411 -32.40 -3.46 -3.35
C ILE A 411 -31.13 -3.29 -4.21
N PHE A 412 -30.44 -4.39 -4.50
CA PHE A 412 -29.33 -4.45 -5.45
C PHE A 412 -29.75 -3.82 -6.79
N ASN A 413 -29.22 -2.65 -7.17
CA ASN A 413 -29.70 -1.92 -8.35
C ASN A 413 -29.05 -2.38 -9.68
N GLY A 414 -28.12 -3.34 -9.62
CA GLY A 414 -27.56 -4.05 -10.77
C GLY A 414 -26.89 -3.18 -11.84
N ASN A 415 -26.69 -1.87 -11.62
CA ASN A 415 -26.16 -0.99 -12.63
C ASN A 415 -24.89 -0.27 -12.17
N LEU A 416 -23.89 -0.25 -13.05
CA LEU A 416 -22.68 0.54 -12.93
C LEU A 416 -22.95 2.04 -13.16
N LYS A 417 -24.16 2.53 -12.87
CA LYS A 417 -24.54 3.94 -13.03
C LYS A 417 -24.66 4.67 -11.71
N GLY A 418 -24.89 3.95 -10.61
CA GLY A 418 -24.81 4.52 -9.27
C GLY A 418 -23.39 4.48 -8.69
N GLY A 419 -23.06 5.44 -7.84
CA GLY A 419 -21.84 5.47 -7.03
C GLY A 419 -21.85 6.67 -6.09
N LEU A 420 -20.69 7.05 -5.56
CA LEU A 420 -20.55 8.29 -4.79
C LEU A 420 -20.88 9.51 -5.65
N THR A 421 -21.73 10.38 -5.12
CA THR A 421 -22.13 11.63 -5.75
C THR A 421 -21.27 12.79 -5.25
N ASN A 422 -21.35 13.95 -5.91
CA ASN A 422 -20.76 15.19 -5.41
C ASN A 422 -21.23 15.54 -3.98
N ARG A 423 -22.47 15.19 -3.62
CA ARG A 423 -23.01 15.42 -2.28
C ARG A 423 -22.33 14.53 -1.24
N ASP A 424 -22.06 13.27 -1.59
CA ASP A 424 -21.35 12.34 -0.71
C ASP A 424 -19.91 12.81 -0.49
N LEU A 425 -19.20 13.18 -1.56
CA LEU A 425 -17.82 13.69 -1.46
C LEU A 425 -17.74 15.01 -0.67
N PHE A 426 -18.71 15.91 -0.85
CA PHE A 426 -18.81 17.12 -0.02
C PHE A 426 -18.98 16.78 1.47
N SER A 427 -19.83 15.80 1.80
CA SER A 427 -20.01 15.33 3.17
C SER A 427 -18.69 14.80 3.75
N VAL A 428 -17.97 13.96 3.01
CA VAL A 428 -16.65 13.43 3.41
C VAL A 428 -15.66 14.58 3.67
N ASN A 429 -15.58 15.56 2.78
CA ASN A 429 -14.67 16.70 2.91
C ASN A 429 -14.95 17.58 4.13
N SER A 430 -16.22 17.65 4.56
CA SER A 430 -16.66 18.46 5.70
C SER A 430 -16.43 17.79 7.06
N GLN A 431 -16.22 16.47 7.09
CA GLN A 431 -15.97 15.75 8.35
C GLN A 431 -14.59 16.09 8.93
N SER A 432 -14.51 16.18 10.26
CA SER A 432 -13.24 16.36 10.94
C SER A 432 -12.41 15.08 10.92
N ILE A 433 -11.09 15.23 10.77
CA ILE A 433 -10.14 14.11 10.85
C ILE A 433 -10.28 13.38 12.20
N GLY A 434 -10.50 14.09 13.30
CA GLY A 434 -10.72 13.46 14.61
C GLY A 434 -11.94 12.53 14.64
N ASN A 435 -13.05 12.91 14.01
CA ASN A 435 -14.22 12.04 13.89
C ASN A 435 -13.93 10.81 13.02
N MET A 436 -13.20 11.00 11.92
CA MET A 436 -12.75 9.92 11.03
C MET A 436 -11.86 8.91 11.77
N VAL A 437 -10.90 9.39 12.57
CA VAL A 437 -9.99 8.55 13.36
C VAL A 437 -10.72 7.82 14.49
N ARG A 438 -11.68 8.48 15.16
CA ARG A 438 -12.48 7.87 16.23
C ARG A 438 -13.17 6.59 15.79
N GLY A 439 -13.85 6.61 14.64
CA GLY A 439 -14.50 5.41 14.11
C GLY A 439 -13.52 4.25 13.85
N GLY A 440 -12.31 4.56 13.39
CA GLY A 440 -11.24 3.56 13.25
C GLY A 440 -10.72 3.02 14.58
N VAL A 441 -10.54 3.90 15.57
CA VAL A 441 -10.10 3.53 16.92
C VAL A 441 -11.13 2.66 17.63
N GLU A 442 -12.42 2.99 17.52
CA GLU A 442 -13.51 2.20 18.10
C GLU A 442 -13.51 0.77 17.55
N SER A 443 -13.39 0.61 16.23
CA SER A 443 -13.27 -0.71 15.60
C SER A 443 -12.01 -1.47 16.01
N MET A 444 -10.88 -0.78 16.22
CA MET A 444 -9.66 -1.43 16.76
C MET A 444 -9.87 -1.91 18.20
N LEU A 445 -10.54 -1.12 19.04
CA LEU A 445 -10.80 -1.46 20.44
C LEU A 445 -11.80 -2.62 20.62
N GLU A 446 -12.76 -2.75 19.70
CA GLU A 446 -13.71 -3.89 19.65
C GLU A 446 -13.03 -5.23 19.36
N ASN A 447 -11.86 -5.22 18.72
CA ASN A 447 -11.07 -6.43 18.43
C ASN A 447 -10.04 -6.76 19.54
N ILE A 448 -9.97 -5.95 20.61
CA ILE A 448 -9.10 -6.17 21.80
C ILE A 448 -9.95 -6.67 22.99
N THR A 449 -10.95 -7.50 22.70
CA THR A 449 -11.76 -8.28 23.65
C THR A 449 -11.89 -9.68 23.10
#